data_AF-A0A925ZNZ0-F1
#
_entry.id   AF-A0A925ZNZ0-F1
#
_cell.length_a   1.000
_cell.length_b   1.000
_cell.length_c   1.000
_cell.angle_alpha   90.00
_cell.angle_beta   90.00
_cell.angle_gamma   90.00
#
_symmetry.space_group_name_H-M   'P 1'
#
loop_
_entity.id
_entity.type
_entity.pdbx_description
1 polymer ?
#
loop_
_entity_poly.entity_id
_entity_poly.type
_entity_poly.pdbx_seq_one_letter_code
_entity_poly.pdbx_strand_id
1 'polypeptide(L)'
;MPAPVQAVFDARCATTPSCHASGSPNVSLAAGESAAIIGQTSSTSPSALPLVELGNAEGSYLVQKMNAMPPKGDRMPVGADFEDPQLQADLALVVGWVAGSEFSGCAAGSETTSGSESTADTTASTSMGDSGEEPEFLGCGLDPLAPGAESPIVAGDGVDQIPTEIGFLLANSCGCHYSEGPFARNVPAYSGTIEMATLDDWRALVPPARTQTLLQLAATRVADESPGGMPPPLAPCDIGTGDAMPPAERARLLQWMMADGPDGTSWPP
;
A
#
# COMPACT_ATOMS: atom_id res chain seq x y z
N MET A 1 17.62 9.36 9.45
CA MET A 1 16.71 8.27 9.88
C MET A 1 15.59 8.89 10.70
N PRO A 2 14.31 8.65 10.38
CA PRO A 2 13.20 9.09 11.24
C PRO A 2 13.28 8.44 12.63
N ALA A 3 12.99 9.21 13.68
CA ALA A 3 13.06 8.72 15.06
C ALA A 3 12.18 7.46 15.31
N PRO A 4 10.95 7.37 14.78
CA PRO A 4 10.13 6.16 14.95
C PRO A 4 10.77 4.91 14.31
N VAL A 5 11.36 5.06 13.12
CA VAL A 5 12.05 3.96 12.42
C VAL A 5 13.30 3.53 13.20
N GLN A 6 14.06 4.50 13.72
CA GLN A 6 15.21 4.19 14.58
C GLN A 6 14.80 3.41 15.82
N ALA A 7 13.69 3.79 16.47
CA ALA A 7 13.20 3.07 17.65
C ALA A 7 12.87 1.61 17.34
N VAL A 8 12.29 1.32 16.18
CA VAL A 8 12.06 -0.06 15.72
C VAL A 8 13.38 -0.79 15.50
N PHE A 9 14.36 -0.17 14.85
CA PHE A 9 15.67 -0.78 14.66
C PHE A 9 16.33 -1.11 16.00
N ASP A 10 16.31 -0.20 16.97
CA ASP A 10 16.90 -0.43 18.28
C ASP A 10 16.19 -1.57 19.04
N ALA A 11 14.86 -1.63 18.98
CA ALA A 11 14.06 -2.62 19.70
C ALA A 11 14.08 -4.02 19.06
N ARG A 12 14.14 -4.10 17.73
CA ARG A 12 13.89 -5.34 16.98
C ARG A 12 15.10 -5.86 16.21
N CYS A 13 16.01 -5.00 15.76
CA CYS A 13 17.08 -5.38 14.85
C CYS A 13 18.46 -5.26 15.50
N ALA A 14 18.81 -4.10 16.03
CA ALA A 14 20.09 -3.77 16.65
C ALA A 14 20.21 -4.27 18.11
N THR A 15 19.58 -5.39 18.45
CA THR A 15 19.48 -5.88 19.84
C THR A 15 20.77 -6.49 20.35
N THR A 16 21.63 -7.01 19.46
CA THR A 16 22.94 -7.56 19.80
C THR A 16 23.99 -7.24 18.72
N PRO A 17 25.30 -7.23 19.06
CA PRO A 17 26.37 -7.02 18.07
C PRO A 17 26.34 -8.02 16.90
N SER A 18 25.88 -9.25 17.13
CA SER A 18 25.70 -10.28 16.10
C SER A 18 24.51 -10.03 15.18
N CYS A 19 23.57 -9.16 15.57
CA CYS A 19 22.28 -8.98 14.92
C CYS A 19 22.06 -7.61 14.30
N HIS A 20 23.08 -6.74 14.17
CA HIS A 20 23.05 -5.37 13.60
C HIS A 20 23.23 -4.21 14.59
N ALA A 21 23.74 -4.44 15.81
CA ALA A 21 24.15 -3.33 16.68
C ALA A 21 25.44 -2.63 16.19
N SER A 22 25.84 -1.55 16.88
CA SER A 22 27.05 -0.77 16.56
C SER A 22 28.29 -1.67 16.44
N GLY A 23 29.08 -1.45 15.39
CA GLY A 23 30.25 -2.26 15.07
C GLY A 23 29.96 -3.63 14.46
N SER A 24 28.70 -3.92 14.10
CA SER A 24 28.33 -5.12 13.35
C SER A 24 29.15 -5.24 12.04
N PRO A 25 29.66 -6.44 11.71
CA PRO A 25 30.58 -6.63 10.58
C PRO A 25 29.92 -6.48 9.20
N ASN A 26 28.59 -6.53 9.12
CA ASN A 26 27.86 -6.45 7.86
C ASN A 26 27.22 -5.07 7.69
N VAL A 27 26.23 -4.79 8.54
CA VAL A 27 25.49 -3.54 8.58
C VAL A 27 25.12 -3.26 10.03
N SER A 28 25.24 -2.00 10.42
CA SER A 28 24.81 -1.51 11.71
C SER A 28 23.54 -0.69 11.53
N LEU A 29 22.54 -1.01 12.35
CA LEU A 29 21.25 -0.33 12.43
C LEU A 29 21.13 0.48 13.73
N ALA A 30 22.22 0.61 14.49
CA ALA A 30 22.26 1.42 15.70
C ALA A 30 22.07 2.92 15.39
N ALA A 31 21.56 3.65 16.38
CA ALA A 31 21.39 5.10 16.30
C ALA A 31 22.69 5.81 15.90
N GLY A 32 22.61 6.70 14.91
CA GLY A 32 23.75 7.42 14.34
C GLY A 32 24.47 6.69 13.19
N GLU A 33 24.29 5.38 13.03
CA GLU A 33 24.90 4.58 11.96
C GLU A 33 23.86 4.12 10.91
N SER A 34 22.61 3.91 11.33
CA SER A 34 21.53 3.35 10.51
C SER A 34 21.22 4.12 9.22
N ALA A 35 21.47 5.43 9.17
CA ALA A 35 21.21 6.23 7.97
C ALA A 35 22.11 5.84 6.79
N ALA A 36 23.25 5.19 7.05
CA ALA A 36 24.20 4.77 6.02
C ALA A 36 23.68 3.67 5.10
N ILE A 37 22.59 2.97 5.48
CA ILE A 37 22.01 1.89 4.68
C ILE A 37 21.23 2.40 3.45
N ILE A 38 20.88 3.68 3.43
CA ILE A 38 20.12 4.30 2.35
C ILE A 38 21.03 4.44 1.12
N GLY A 39 20.65 3.82 0.02
CA GLY A 39 21.41 3.79 -1.24
C GLY A 39 22.63 2.87 -1.22
N GLN A 40 22.98 2.26 -0.09
CA GLN A 40 24.11 1.34 0.00
C GLN A 40 23.76 -0.02 -0.61
N THR A 41 24.59 -0.56 -1.49
CA THR A 41 24.40 -1.91 -2.05
C THR A 41 24.58 -2.99 -0.97
N SER A 42 23.64 -3.93 -0.91
CA SER A 42 23.76 -5.11 -0.04
C SER A 42 24.81 -6.08 -0.59
N SER A 43 25.85 -6.35 0.19
CA SER A 43 26.86 -7.37 -0.11
C SER A 43 26.31 -8.81 -0.07
N THR A 44 25.12 -8.99 0.49
CA THR A 44 24.51 -10.32 0.66
C THR A 44 23.32 -10.55 -0.26
N SER A 45 22.78 -9.51 -0.90
CA SER A 45 21.68 -9.65 -1.85
C SER A 45 22.10 -10.46 -3.08
N PRO A 46 21.31 -11.46 -3.52
CA PRO A 46 21.62 -12.24 -4.72
C PRO A 46 21.64 -11.39 -6.00
N SER A 47 20.87 -10.29 -6.03
CA SER A 47 20.78 -9.39 -7.20
C SER A 47 21.47 -8.03 -6.99
N ALA A 48 22.39 -7.92 -6.01
CA ALA A 48 23.08 -6.66 -5.67
C ALA A 48 22.13 -5.47 -5.45
N LEU A 49 20.98 -5.71 -4.83
CA LEU A 49 19.99 -4.69 -4.51
C LEU A 49 20.53 -3.70 -3.47
N PRO A 50 20.05 -2.45 -3.47
CA PRO A 50 20.26 -1.54 -2.36
C PRO A 50 19.68 -2.13 -1.05
N LEU A 51 20.33 -1.86 0.08
CA LEU A 51 19.82 -2.19 1.40
C LEU A 51 18.49 -1.47 1.63
N VAL A 52 18.46 -0.16 1.36
CA VAL A 52 17.26 0.67 1.32
C VAL A 52 17.31 1.59 0.10
N GLU A 53 16.24 1.61 -0.68
CA GLU A 53 15.94 2.59 -1.72
C GLU A 53 14.60 3.25 -1.39
N LEU A 54 14.65 4.52 -0.98
CA LEU A 54 13.44 5.26 -0.60
C LEU A 54 12.52 5.44 -1.81
N GLY A 55 11.23 5.20 -1.63
CA GLY A 55 10.24 5.16 -2.71
C GLY A 55 10.17 3.80 -3.43
N ASN A 56 11.03 2.83 -3.08
CA ASN A 56 11.07 1.51 -3.72
C ASN A 56 11.20 0.39 -2.68
N ALA A 57 10.10 0.10 -1.97
CA ALA A 57 10.05 -0.97 -0.98
C ALA A 57 10.37 -2.34 -1.58
N GLU A 58 9.85 -2.66 -2.77
CA GLU A 58 10.08 -3.96 -3.41
C GLU A 58 11.54 -4.14 -3.88
N GLY A 59 12.19 -3.07 -4.33
CA GLY A 59 13.61 -3.06 -4.71
C GLY A 59 14.58 -3.01 -3.52
N SER A 60 14.09 -2.75 -2.31
CA SER A 60 14.90 -2.65 -1.10
C SER A 60 15.12 -4.01 -0.45
N TYR A 61 16.39 -4.40 -0.32
CA TYR A 61 16.74 -5.70 0.26
C TYR A 61 16.31 -5.83 1.73
N LEU A 62 16.30 -4.73 2.50
CA LEU A 62 15.81 -4.72 3.87
C LEU A 62 14.36 -5.21 3.97
N VAL A 63 13.48 -4.73 3.09
CA VAL A 63 12.07 -5.14 3.05
C VAL A 63 11.94 -6.60 2.62
N GLN A 64 12.72 -7.03 1.62
CA GLN A 64 12.73 -8.43 1.20
C GLN A 64 13.14 -9.39 2.33
N LYS A 65 14.02 -8.95 3.24
CA LYS A 65 14.44 -9.73 4.41
C LYS A 65 13.35 -9.87 5.47
N MET A 66 12.32 -9.02 5.48
CA MET A 66 11.19 -9.08 6.41
C MET A 66 10.05 -9.99 5.91
N ASN A 67 10.09 -10.42 4.65
CA ASN A 67 9.08 -11.29 4.06
C ASN A 67 9.16 -12.72 4.60
N ALA A 68 8.04 -13.45 4.55
CA ALA A 68 7.94 -14.84 5.02
C ALA A 68 8.99 -15.78 4.39
N MET A 69 9.36 -15.52 3.14
CA MET A 69 10.36 -16.27 2.39
C MET A 69 11.37 -15.29 1.77
N PRO A 70 12.38 -14.84 2.53
CA PRO A 70 13.36 -13.90 2.01
C PRO A 70 14.26 -14.60 0.96
N PRO A 71 14.80 -13.86 -0.04
CA PRO A 71 15.61 -14.47 -1.11
C PRO A 71 16.90 -15.16 -0.63
N LYS A 72 17.40 -14.81 0.56
CA LYS A 72 18.61 -15.41 1.16
C LYS A 72 18.59 -15.31 2.68
N GLY A 73 18.96 -16.41 3.34
CA GLY A 73 19.04 -16.52 4.80
C GLY A 73 17.67 -16.49 5.48
N ASP A 74 17.64 -16.22 6.79
CA ASP A 74 16.39 -16.26 7.57
C ASP A 74 15.60 -14.95 7.48
N ARG A 75 14.30 -15.04 7.79
CA ARG A 75 13.42 -13.86 7.93
C ARG A 75 13.90 -13.00 9.10
N MET A 76 13.90 -11.69 8.88
CA MET A 76 14.25 -10.67 9.87
C MET A 76 12.97 -10.05 10.46
N PRO A 77 12.91 -9.80 11.78
CA PRO A 77 13.94 -10.11 12.77
C PRO A 77 14.03 -11.61 13.08
N VAL A 78 15.24 -12.13 13.26
CA VAL A 78 15.46 -13.56 13.49
C VAL A 78 14.83 -13.99 14.82
N GLY A 79 14.07 -15.09 14.79
CA GLY A 79 13.46 -15.68 15.99
C GLY A 79 12.29 -14.89 16.57
N ALA A 80 11.80 -13.88 15.85
CA ALA A 80 10.64 -13.10 16.28
C ALA A 80 9.32 -13.87 16.10
N ASP A 81 8.34 -13.53 16.94
CA ASP A 81 6.95 -13.98 16.77
C ASP A 81 6.23 -13.06 15.78
N PHE A 82 6.04 -13.52 14.55
CA PHE A 82 5.41 -12.74 13.49
C PHE A 82 3.88 -12.64 13.61
N GLU A 83 3.29 -13.33 14.60
CA GLU A 83 1.89 -13.17 14.97
C GLU A 83 1.71 -12.07 16.05
N ASP A 84 2.79 -11.51 16.61
CA ASP A 84 2.75 -10.36 17.54
C ASP A 84 2.24 -9.11 16.81
N PRO A 85 1.06 -8.55 17.17
CA PRO A 85 0.52 -7.35 16.54
C PRO A 85 1.46 -6.15 16.65
N GLN A 86 2.23 -6.03 17.74
CA GLN A 86 3.18 -4.93 17.88
C GLN A 86 4.34 -5.07 16.91
N LEU A 87 4.86 -6.28 16.69
CA LEU A 87 5.88 -6.51 15.69
C LEU A 87 5.36 -6.20 14.29
N GLN A 88 4.13 -6.59 13.97
CA GLN A 88 3.53 -6.28 12.66
C GLN A 88 3.44 -4.77 12.44
N ALA A 89 3.02 -4.00 13.45
CA ALA A 89 3.00 -2.54 13.39
C ALA A 89 4.42 -1.95 13.22
N ASP A 90 5.41 -2.46 13.96
CA ASP A 90 6.80 -2.03 13.86
C ASP A 90 7.37 -2.27 12.45
N LEU A 91 7.10 -3.43 11.86
CA LEU A 91 7.57 -3.76 10.50
C LEU A 91 6.85 -2.93 9.44
N ALA A 92 5.54 -2.72 9.59
CA ALA A 92 4.76 -1.85 8.70
C ALA A 92 5.32 -0.42 8.70
N LEU A 93 5.73 0.10 9.87
CA LEU A 93 6.38 1.41 9.99
C LEU A 93 7.67 1.50 9.17
N VAL A 94 8.52 0.47 9.23
CA VAL A 94 9.78 0.41 8.47
C VAL A 94 9.49 0.29 6.97
N VAL A 95 8.54 -0.56 6.58
CA VAL A 95 8.14 -0.73 5.17
C VAL A 95 7.58 0.56 4.60
N GLY A 96 6.68 1.25 5.31
CA GLY A 96 6.13 2.54 4.90
C GLY A 96 7.22 3.60 4.73
N TRP A 97 8.18 3.65 5.66
CA TRP A 97 9.36 4.52 5.51
C TRP A 97 10.16 4.24 4.25
N VAL A 98 10.45 2.98 3.96
CA VAL A 98 11.16 2.61 2.72
C VAL A 98 10.31 2.94 1.49
N ALA A 99 8.99 2.76 1.55
CA ALA A 99 8.07 3.14 0.49
C ALA A 99 7.98 4.66 0.26
N GLY A 100 8.55 5.48 1.15
CA GLY A 100 8.59 6.93 1.02
C GLY A 100 7.50 7.65 1.81
N SER A 101 6.76 6.97 2.69
CA SER A 101 5.76 7.61 3.54
C SER A 101 6.36 8.75 4.36
N GLU A 102 5.66 9.89 4.38
CA GLU A 102 6.06 11.02 5.20
C GLU A 102 5.84 10.73 6.68
N PHE A 103 6.83 11.08 7.52
CA PHE A 103 6.70 11.03 8.97
C PHE A 103 6.44 12.44 9.46
N SER A 104 5.20 12.75 9.84
CA SER A 104 4.77 14.08 10.30
C SER A 104 5.39 14.53 11.64
N GLY A 105 6.41 13.84 12.15
CA GLY A 105 6.83 13.94 13.54
C GLY A 105 8.05 14.80 13.87
N CYS A 106 8.93 15.14 12.92
CA CYS A 106 10.16 15.88 13.25
C CYS A 106 10.65 16.75 12.09
N ALA A 107 10.02 17.90 11.88
CA ALA A 107 10.74 19.02 11.29
C ALA A 107 11.89 19.37 12.26
N ALA A 108 13.12 19.02 11.86
CA ALA A 108 14.32 19.55 12.50
C ALA A 108 14.24 21.08 12.45
N GLY A 109 14.47 21.72 13.59
CA GLY A 109 14.25 23.15 13.80
C GLY A 109 14.78 24.01 12.66
N SER A 110 13.90 24.82 12.09
CA SER A 110 14.24 26.01 11.32
C SER A 110 13.57 27.20 12.00
N GLU A 111 14.32 28.29 12.01
CA GLU A 111 14.32 29.35 12.99
C GLU A 111 13.02 30.19 13.07
N THR A 112 12.74 30.62 14.30
CA THR A 112 12.12 31.88 14.71
C THR A 112 11.83 32.90 13.60
N THR A 113 10.57 33.27 13.42
CA THR A 113 10.21 34.68 13.26
C THR A 113 8.86 34.96 13.92
N SER A 114 8.94 35.63 15.07
CA SER A 114 7.81 36.28 15.72
C SER A 114 7.19 37.36 14.84
N GLY A 115 5.87 37.37 14.74
CA GLY A 115 5.09 38.48 14.20
C GLY A 115 3.70 38.47 14.85
N SER A 116 3.58 39.18 15.96
CA SER A 116 2.35 39.36 16.73
C SER A 116 1.35 40.32 16.07
N GLU A 117 0.07 39.98 16.29
CA GLU A 117 -1.11 40.84 16.47
C GLU A 117 -1.69 41.66 15.30
N SER A 118 -2.95 41.34 14.92
CA SER A 118 -4.06 42.28 15.19
C SER A 118 -5.45 41.66 15.02
N THR A 119 -6.32 42.14 15.89
CA THR A 119 -7.71 41.79 16.22
C THR A 119 -8.78 42.14 15.18
N ALA A 120 -9.81 41.28 15.15
CA ALA A 120 -11.26 41.54 15.00
C ALA A 120 -11.78 42.35 13.80
N ASP A 121 -12.75 41.80 13.06
CA ASP A 121 -14.18 42.12 13.26
C ASP A 121 -15.11 41.19 12.44
N THR A 122 -16.34 41.08 12.93
CA THR A 122 -17.46 40.26 12.50
C THR A 122 -18.19 40.90 11.32
N THR A 123 -18.60 40.13 10.31
CA THR A 123 -19.88 40.42 9.62
C THR A 123 -20.39 39.20 8.87
N ALA A 124 -21.59 38.77 9.25
CA ALA A 124 -22.39 37.79 8.53
C ALA A 124 -22.80 38.35 7.16
N SER A 125 -22.64 37.53 6.11
CA SER A 125 -23.37 37.71 4.87
C SER A 125 -23.63 36.35 4.23
N THR A 126 -24.90 35.96 4.27
CA THR A 126 -25.51 34.88 3.50
C THR A 126 -25.18 35.06 2.02
N SER A 127 -24.39 34.15 1.47
CA SER A 127 -24.25 33.97 0.02
C SER A 127 -24.51 32.50 -0.30
N MET A 128 -25.58 32.26 -1.05
CA MET A 128 -25.79 30.99 -1.75
C MET A 128 -24.79 30.96 -2.90
N GLY A 129 -23.57 30.52 -2.60
CA GLY A 129 -22.56 30.17 -3.57
C GLY A 129 -22.79 28.72 -3.98
N ASP A 130 -23.22 28.55 -5.22
CA ASP A 130 -23.14 27.34 -6.02
C ASP A 130 -21.68 26.89 -6.09
N SER A 131 -21.23 26.16 -5.07
CA SER A 131 -19.96 25.44 -5.09
C SER A 131 -20.25 24.08 -5.70
N GLY A 132 -20.18 24.02 -7.03
CA GLY A 132 -19.85 22.78 -7.73
C GLY A 132 -18.44 22.35 -7.35
N GLU A 133 -18.23 21.97 -6.09
CA GLU A 133 -17.13 21.11 -5.69
C GLU A 133 -17.50 19.72 -6.22
N GLU A 134 -17.16 19.46 -7.48
CA GLU A 134 -16.98 18.08 -7.93
C GLU A 134 -16.03 17.41 -6.93
N PRO A 135 -16.37 16.22 -6.42
CA PRO A 135 -15.59 15.60 -5.36
C PRO A 135 -14.16 15.40 -5.86
N GLU A 136 -13.19 15.93 -5.12
CA GLU A 136 -11.78 15.58 -5.25
C GLU A 136 -11.59 14.12 -4.85
N PHE A 137 -12.00 13.21 -5.73
CA PHE A 137 -11.60 11.80 -5.68
C PHE A 137 -10.62 11.57 -6.83
N LEU A 138 -9.40 12.09 -6.66
CA LEU A 138 -8.27 11.37 -7.23
C LEU A 138 -8.15 10.14 -6.33
N GLY A 139 -8.65 9.01 -6.82
CA GLY A 139 -8.53 7.71 -6.19
C GLY A 139 -8.07 6.72 -7.24
N CYS A 140 -7.86 5.47 -6.86
CA CYS A 140 -7.49 4.41 -7.80
C CYS A 140 -8.62 4.01 -8.77
N GLY A 141 -9.66 4.83 -8.96
CA GLY A 141 -10.82 4.54 -9.80
C GLY A 141 -10.51 4.68 -11.29
N LEU A 142 -11.14 3.84 -12.11
CA LEU A 142 -10.89 3.82 -13.55
C LEU A 142 -11.29 5.13 -14.23
N ASP A 143 -12.42 5.72 -13.86
CA ASP A 143 -12.91 6.95 -14.49
C ASP A 143 -12.01 8.17 -14.18
N PRO A 144 -11.58 8.43 -12.94
CA PRO A 144 -10.57 9.46 -12.67
C PRO A 144 -9.23 9.23 -13.38
N LEU A 145 -8.79 7.96 -13.51
CA LEU A 145 -7.51 7.61 -14.11
C LEU A 145 -7.52 7.65 -15.65
N ALA A 146 -8.64 7.25 -16.24
CA ALA A 146 -8.84 7.15 -17.68
C ALA A 146 -10.32 7.43 -18.02
N PRO A 147 -10.75 8.70 -18.05
CA PRO A 147 -12.14 9.06 -18.32
C PRO A 147 -12.63 8.47 -19.64
N GLY A 148 -13.77 7.77 -19.58
CA GLY A 148 -14.37 7.09 -20.73
C GLY A 148 -13.70 5.78 -21.16
N ALA A 149 -12.72 5.27 -20.41
CA ALA A 149 -12.23 3.92 -20.61
C ALA A 149 -13.31 2.89 -20.29
N GLU A 150 -13.40 1.85 -21.12
CA GLU A 150 -14.29 0.72 -20.83
C GLU A 150 -13.73 -0.09 -19.66
N SER A 151 -14.58 -0.41 -18.69
CA SER A 151 -14.22 -1.31 -17.61
C SER A 151 -14.08 -2.73 -18.16
N PRO A 152 -12.99 -3.46 -17.87
CA PRO A 152 -12.89 -4.87 -18.23
C PRO A 152 -13.81 -5.74 -17.36
N ILE A 153 -14.45 -5.19 -16.33
CA ILE A 153 -15.33 -5.91 -15.42
C ILE A 153 -16.73 -6.00 -16.04
N VAL A 154 -17.19 -7.23 -16.28
CA VAL A 154 -18.57 -7.50 -16.69
C VAL A 154 -19.44 -7.53 -15.45
N ALA A 155 -19.92 -6.34 -15.08
CA ALA A 155 -20.79 -6.17 -13.93
C ALA A 155 -22.27 -6.38 -14.32
N GLY A 156 -23.02 -7.10 -13.49
CA GLY A 156 -24.45 -7.30 -13.67
C GLY A 156 -25.04 -8.27 -12.66
N ASP A 157 -26.36 -8.33 -12.62
CA ASP A 157 -27.11 -9.19 -11.68
C ASP A 157 -27.51 -10.53 -12.35
N GLY A 158 -26.87 -10.85 -13.48
CA GLY A 158 -27.09 -12.06 -14.29
C GLY A 158 -26.11 -13.20 -13.99
N VAL A 159 -26.33 -14.32 -14.68
CA VAL A 159 -25.45 -15.49 -14.60
C VAL A 159 -24.11 -15.14 -15.23
N ASP A 160 -23.02 -15.62 -14.63
CA ASP A 160 -21.64 -15.37 -15.09
C ASP A 160 -21.30 -13.88 -15.18
N GLN A 161 -21.88 -13.05 -14.30
CA GLN A 161 -21.53 -11.64 -14.16
C GLN A 161 -21.10 -11.36 -12.73
N ILE A 162 -20.09 -10.49 -12.56
CA ILE A 162 -19.75 -9.97 -11.24
C ILE A 162 -20.92 -9.12 -10.77
N PRO A 163 -21.45 -9.30 -9.55
CA PRO A 163 -22.60 -8.53 -9.08
C PRO A 163 -22.38 -7.02 -9.26
N THR A 164 -23.43 -6.30 -9.68
CA THR A 164 -23.32 -4.88 -10.09
C THR A 164 -22.54 -4.03 -9.09
N GLU A 165 -22.86 -4.17 -7.80
CA GLU A 165 -22.20 -3.43 -6.73
C GLU A 165 -20.71 -3.80 -6.58
N ILE A 166 -20.34 -5.08 -6.73
CA ILE A 166 -18.96 -5.54 -6.63
C ILE A 166 -18.15 -5.06 -7.82
N GLY A 167 -18.74 -5.10 -9.02
CA GLY A 167 -18.09 -4.59 -10.22
C GLY A 167 -17.80 -3.09 -10.12
N PHE A 168 -18.72 -2.33 -9.52
CA PHE A 168 -18.49 -0.91 -9.23
C PHE A 168 -17.33 -0.72 -8.23
N LEU A 169 -17.29 -1.49 -7.14
CA LEU A 169 -16.21 -1.41 -6.15
C LEU A 169 -14.84 -1.71 -6.77
N LEU A 170 -14.75 -2.75 -7.57
CA LEU A 170 -13.52 -3.13 -8.28
C LEU A 170 -13.10 -2.02 -9.25
N ALA A 171 -14.02 -1.48 -10.06
CA ALA A 171 -13.71 -0.41 -11.00
C ALA A 171 -13.25 0.89 -10.28
N ASN A 172 -13.87 1.21 -9.14
CA ASN A 172 -13.61 2.44 -8.40
C ASN A 172 -12.36 2.35 -7.49
N SER A 173 -11.96 1.15 -7.09
CA SER A 173 -10.84 0.95 -6.16
C SER A 173 -9.61 0.31 -6.80
N CYS A 174 -9.76 -0.34 -7.95
CA CYS A 174 -8.71 -1.10 -8.64
C CYS A 174 -8.46 -0.62 -10.08
N GLY A 175 -9.02 0.53 -10.47
CA GLY A 175 -8.87 1.18 -11.77
C GLY A 175 -7.44 1.32 -12.29
N CYS A 176 -6.45 1.46 -11.41
CA CYS A 176 -5.03 1.51 -11.79
C CYS A 176 -4.53 0.22 -12.47
N HIS A 177 -5.20 -0.91 -12.23
CA HIS A 177 -4.95 -2.16 -12.93
C HIS A 177 -5.62 -2.23 -14.31
N TYR A 178 -6.64 -1.40 -14.55
CA TYR A 178 -7.46 -1.43 -15.76
C TYR A 178 -7.12 -0.30 -16.74
N SER A 179 -6.49 0.77 -16.26
CA SER A 179 -6.10 1.92 -17.09
C SER A 179 -4.79 1.65 -17.85
N GLU A 180 -4.77 1.97 -19.14
CA GLU A 180 -3.52 2.11 -19.90
C GLU A 180 -2.89 3.46 -19.55
N GLY A 181 -1.91 3.48 -18.64
CA GLY A 181 -1.31 4.73 -18.19
C GLY A 181 0.07 4.57 -17.57
N PRO A 182 0.82 5.68 -17.36
CA PRO A 182 2.14 5.67 -16.73
C PRO A 182 2.11 5.15 -15.28
N PHE A 183 0.90 5.01 -14.71
CA PHE A 183 0.63 4.43 -13.40
C PHE A 183 0.82 2.91 -13.37
N ALA A 184 0.78 2.23 -14.52
CA ALA A 184 0.93 0.79 -14.65
C ALA A 184 2.37 0.28 -14.55
N ARG A 185 3.37 1.15 -14.34
CA ARG A 185 4.80 0.75 -14.47
C ARG A 185 5.25 -0.33 -13.47
N ASN A 186 4.53 -0.52 -12.36
CA ASN A 186 4.81 -1.56 -11.35
C ASN A 186 3.56 -2.35 -10.94
N VAL A 187 2.44 -2.12 -11.61
CA VAL A 187 1.16 -2.77 -11.30
C VAL A 187 0.86 -3.73 -12.44
N PRO A 188 0.55 -5.01 -12.18
CA PRO A 188 0.07 -5.91 -13.23
C PRO A 188 -1.14 -5.27 -13.93
N ALA A 189 -0.95 -4.83 -15.17
CA ALA A 189 -2.00 -4.27 -15.98
C ALA A 189 -2.85 -5.40 -16.55
N TYR A 190 -4.16 -5.31 -16.33
CA TYR A 190 -5.17 -6.18 -16.91
C TYR A 190 -5.83 -5.56 -18.14
N SER A 191 -5.53 -4.28 -18.41
CA SER A 191 -6.04 -3.50 -19.54
C SER A 191 -5.91 -4.27 -20.87
N GLY A 192 -7.02 -4.38 -21.60
CA GLY A 192 -7.06 -4.93 -22.96
C GLY A 192 -6.77 -6.43 -23.10
N THR A 193 -6.62 -7.18 -22.00
CA THR A 193 -6.22 -8.59 -22.06
C THR A 193 -7.33 -9.57 -21.69
N ILE A 194 -8.22 -9.26 -20.75
CA ILE A 194 -9.28 -10.19 -20.30
C ILE A 194 -10.55 -9.44 -19.90
N GLU A 195 -11.69 -9.96 -20.36
CA GLU A 195 -13.03 -9.63 -19.87
C GLU A 195 -13.26 -10.39 -18.55
N MET A 196 -13.45 -9.67 -17.45
CA MET A 196 -13.57 -10.23 -16.09
C MET A 196 -15.04 -10.35 -15.72
N ALA A 197 -15.63 -11.52 -15.96
CA ALA A 197 -17.04 -11.79 -15.70
C ALA A 197 -17.28 -12.66 -14.45
N THR A 198 -16.25 -13.39 -14.02
CA THR A 198 -16.28 -14.27 -12.85
C THR A 198 -15.03 -14.11 -11.98
N LEU A 199 -15.07 -14.66 -10.76
CA LEU A 199 -13.86 -14.76 -9.91
C LEU A 199 -12.80 -15.65 -10.56
N ASP A 200 -13.20 -16.65 -11.36
CA ASP A 200 -12.27 -17.52 -12.08
C ASP A 200 -11.56 -16.79 -13.22
N ASP A 201 -12.23 -15.87 -13.91
CA ASP A 201 -11.57 -14.99 -14.89
C ASP A 201 -10.51 -14.12 -14.21
N TRP A 202 -10.82 -13.63 -13.01
CA TRP A 202 -9.84 -12.89 -12.22
C TRP A 202 -8.66 -13.78 -11.78
N ARG A 203 -8.91 -15.03 -11.38
CA ARG A 203 -7.85 -16.00 -11.07
C ARG A 203 -6.98 -16.29 -12.28
N ALA A 204 -7.57 -16.38 -13.47
CA ALA A 204 -6.85 -16.67 -14.71
C ALA A 204 -5.84 -15.57 -15.11
N LEU A 205 -6.02 -14.35 -14.63
CA LEU A 205 -5.04 -13.26 -14.79
C LEU A 205 -3.71 -13.51 -14.05
N VAL A 206 -3.66 -14.51 -13.18
CA VAL A 206 -2.48 -14.84 -12.38
C VAL A 206 -1.87 -16.16 -12.87
N PRO A 207 -0.55 -16.24 -13.09
CA PRO A 207 0.10 -17.51 -13.41
C PRO A 207 -0.23 -18.60 -12.38
N PRO A 208 -0.45 -19.87 -12.78
CA PRO A 208 -0.89 -20.95 -11.89
C PRO A 208 0.02 -21.23 -10.68
N ALA A 209 1.30 -20.85 -10.76
CA ALA A 209 2.24 -20.94 -9.64
C ALA A 209 1.95 -19.93 -8.51
N ARG A 210 0.96 -19.03 -8.67
CA ARG A 210 0.61 -17.95 -7.74
C ARG A 210 -0.90 -17.75 -7.55
N THR A 211 -1.77 -18.55 -8.17
CA THR A 211 -3.23 -18.35 -8.14
C THR A 211 -3.84 -18.45 -6.75
N GLN A 212 -3.42 -19.45 -5.97
CA GLN A 212 -3.96 -19.64 -4.62
C GLN A 212 -3.47 -18.58 -3.63
N THR A 213 -2.25 -18.06 -3.83
CA THR A 213 -1.68 -17.01 -3.01
C THR A 213 -2.20 -15.63 -3.36
N LEU A 214 -2.60 -15.35 -4.60
CA LEU A 214 -2.98 -13.99 -4.99
C LEU A 214 -4.39 -13.60 -4.56
N LEU A 215 -5.34 -14.52 -4.52
CA LEU A 215 -6.68 -14.24 -3.99
C LEU A 215 -6.67 -14.12 -2.47
N GLN A 216 -5.88 -14.98 -1.81
CA GLN A 216 -5.57 -14.81 -0.39
C GLN A 216 -4.81 -13.51 -0.14
N LEU A 217 -3.89 -13.10 -1.02
CA LEU A 217 -3.18 -11.82 -0.91
C LEU A 217 -4.12 -10.64 -1.17
N ALA A 218 -5.02 -10.73 -2.15
CA ALA A 218 -6.04 -9.71 -2.40
C ALA A 218 -6.96 -9.59 -1.18
N ALA A 219 -7.51 -10.70 -0.67
CA ALA A 219 -8.30 -10.72 0.55
C ALA A 219 -7.50 -10.23 1.77
N THR A 220 -6.21 -10.58 1.89
CA THR A 220 -5.33 -10.09 2.97
C THR A 220 -5.13 -8.59 2.86
N ARG A 221 -4.88 -8.05 1.67
CA ARG A 221 -4.69 -6.60 1.47
C ARG A 221 -6.00 -5.83 1.59
N VAL A 222 -7.13 -6.41 1.19
CA VAL A 222 -8.46 -5.83 1.44
C VAL A 222 -8.80 -5.96 2.93
N ALA A 223 -8.31 -6.96 3.67
CA ALA A 223 -8.52 -7.05 5.12
C ALA A 223 -7.54 -6.18 5.93
N ASP A 224 -6.44 -5.76 5.33
CA ASP A 224 -5.42 -4.95 5.99
C ASP A 224 -5.94 -3.51 6.18
N GLU A 225 -6.12 -3.12 7.43
CA GLU A 225 -6.57 -1.78 7.82
C GLU A 225 -5.40 -0.82 8.05
N SER A 226 -4.16 -1.27 7.85
CA SER A 226 -2.99 -0.39 7.97
C SER A 226 -3.00 0.69 6.89
N PRO A 227 -2.23 1.78 7.05
CA PRO A 227 -2.01 2.81 6.02
C PRO A 227 -1.37 2.31 4.70
N GLY A 228 -1.37 1.00 4.46
CA GLY A 228 -0.92 0.32 3.24
C GLY A 228 -1.93 -0.69 2.65
N GLY A 229 -3.13 -0.80 3.25
CA GLY A 229 -4.21 -1.67 2.77
C GLY A 229 -4.74 -1.29 1.40
N MET A 230 -5.58 -2.13 0.78
CA MET A 230 -6.10 -1.85 -0.56
C MET A 230 -6.88 -0.52 -0.64
N PRO A 231 -6.67 0.26 -1.72
CA PRO A 231 -5.61 0.08 -2.71
C PRO A 231 -4.24 0.41 -2.10
N PRO A 232 -3.20 -0.43 -2.28
CA PRO A 232 -1.91 -0.19 -1.65
C PRO A 232 -1.36 1.17 -2.10
N PRO A 233 -0.58 1.86 -1.25
CA PRO A 233 0.20 3.03 -1.61
C PRO A 233 1.38 2.57 -2.49
N LEU A 234 1.08 2.02 -3.65
CA LEU A 234 2.06 1.78 -4.69
C LEU A 234 2.22 3.11 -5.38
N ALA A 235 3.27 3.87 -5.06
CA ALA A 235 3.72 4.97 -5.92
C ALA A 235 3.78 4.44 -7.37
N PRO A 236 2.94 4.94 -8.29
CA PRO A 236 2.43 6.32 -8.37
C PRO A 236 0.90 6.51 -8.12
N CYS A 237 0.24 5.63 -7.38
CA CYS A 237 -1.19 5.73 -7.04
C CYS A 237 -1.50 6.70 -5.89
N ASP A 238 -0.53 7.51 -5.44
CA ASP A 238 -0.71 8.70 -4.58
C ASP A 238 -1.44 9.85 -5.31
N ILE A 239 -2.38 9.51 -6.18
CA ILE A 239 -3.32 10.45 -6.76
C ILE A 239 -4.51 10.39 -5.82
N GLY A 240 -4.54 11.29 -4.84
CA GLY A 240 -5.55 11.33 -3.78
C GLY A 240 -5.01 11.57 -2.38
N THR A 241 -5.90 11.60 -1.40
CA THR A 241 -5.56 11.60 0.04
C THR A 241 -4.91 10.30 0.52
N GLY A 242 -4.76 9.29 -0.35
CA GLY A 242 -4.25 7.97 0.04
C GLY A 242 -5.23 7.21 0.94
N ASP A 243 -6.49 7.63 1.00
CA ASP A 243 -7.48 6.99 1.85
C ASP A 243 -7.74 5.56 1.35
N ALA A 244 -7.51 4.59 2.22
CA ALA A 244 -7.85 3.20 2.00
C ALA A 244 -9.32 3.06 1.60
N MET A 245 -9.66 1.99 0.87
CA MET A 245 -11.04 1.65 0.53
C MET A 245 -11.96 1.82 1.76
N PRO A 246 -13.08 2.58 1.65
CA PRO A 246 -13.97 2.84 2.77
C PRO A 246 -14.36 1.55 3.50
N PRO A 247 -14.43 1.52 4.84
CA PRO A 247 -14.64 0.28 5.59
C PRO A 247 -15.88 -0.53 5.16
N ALA A 248 -16.96 0.14 4.75
CA ALA A 248 -18.17 -0.52 4.27
C ALA A 248 -17.97 -1.21 2.91
N GLU A 249 -17.30 -0.53 1.98
CA GLU A 249 -16.96 -1.08 0.65
C GLU A 249 -16.00 -2.25 0.78
N ARG A 250 -14.99 -2.11 1.64
CA ARG A 250 -14.02 -3.14 2.00
C ARG A 250 -14.69 -4.39 2.57
N ALA A 251 -15.57 -4.21 3.55
CA ALA A 251 -16.34 -5.31 4.13
C ALA A 251 -17.20 -6.02 3.08
N ARG A 252 -17.81 -5.26 2.16
CA ARG A 252 -18.65 -5.82 1.10
C ARG A 252 -17.84 -6.63 0.09
N LEU A 253 -16.69 -6.11 -0.34
CA LEU A 253 -15.78 -6.83 -1.24
C LEU A 253 -15.22 -8.11 -0.60
N LEU A 254 -14.84 -8.06 0.67
CA LEU A 254 -14.40 -9.25 1.43
C LEU A 254 -15.50 -10.28 1.53
N GLN A 255 -16.73 -9.86 1.83
CA GLN A 255 -17.87 -10.78 1.91
C GLN A 255 -18.07 -11.54 0.60
N TRP A 256 -17.97 -10.85 -0.55
CA TRP A 256 -18.08 -11.48 -1.86
C TRP A 256 -16.92 -12.46 -2.13
N MET A 257 -15.67 -12.05 -1.86
CA MET A 257 -14.50 -12.92 -2.01
C MET A 257 -14.58 -14.18 -1.12
N MET A 258 -15.03 -14.02 0.13
CA MET A 258 -15.18 -15.13 1.09
C MET A 258 -16.34 -16.08 0.73
N ALA A 259 -17.31 -15.60 -0.04
CA ALA A 259 -18.39 -16.42 -0.61
C ALA A 259 -17.96 -17.17 -1.90
N ASP A 260 -16.66 -17.19 -2.22
CA ASP A 260 -16.09 -17.75 -3.45
C ASP A 260 -16.52 -17.00 -4.72
N GLY A 261 -16.85 -15.71 -4.58
CA GLY A 261 -17.17 -14.81 -5.68
C GLY A 261 -18.40 -15.23 -6.49
N PRO A 262 -19.59 -15.35 -5.85
CA PRO A 262 -20.83 -15.70 -6.54
C PRO A 262 -21.16 -14.69 -7.65
N ASP A 263 -21.89 -15.15 -8.66
CA ASP A 263 -22.39 -14.30 -9.72
C ASP A 263 -23.54 -13.40 -9.26
N GLY A 264 -23.97 -12.50 -10.15
CA GLY A 264 -25.07 -11.59 -9.91
C GLY A 264 -26.39 -12.24 -9.50
N THR A 265 -26.67 -13.48 -9.95
CA THR A 265 -27.93 -14.17 -9.59
C THR A 265 -27.92 -14.80 -8.20
N SER A 266 -26.72 -15.06 -7.67
CA SER A 266 -26.48 -15.72 -6.38
C SER A 266 -25.98 -14.76 -5.31
N TRP A 267 -26.02 -13.45 -5.59
CA TRP A 267 -25.57 -12.39 -4.71
C TRP A 267 -26.65 -11.33 -4.46
N PRO A 268 -26.82 -10.83 -3.20
CA PRO A 268 -26.20 -11.33 -1.98
C PRO A 268 -26.64 -12.77 -1.66
N PRO A 269 -25.82 -13.54 -0.91
CA PRO A 269 -26.13 -14.91 -0.51
C PRO A 269 -27.25 -15.00 0.54
#